data_AF-A0A4U9UFN5-F1
#
_entry.id   AF-A0A4U9UFN5-F1
#
_cell.length_a   1.000
_cell.length_b   1.000
_cell.length_c   1.000
_cell.angle_alpha   90.00
_cell.angle_beta   90.00
_cell.angle_gamma   90.00
#
_symmetry.space_group_name_H-M   'P 1'
#
loop_
_entity.id
_entity.type
_entity.pdbx_description
1 polymer ?
#
loop_
_entity_poly.entity_id
_entity_poly.type
_entity_poly.pdbx_seq_one_letter_code
_entity_poly.pdbx_strand_id
1 'polypeptide(L)'
;MCSYSLKTGKDDGYVYALIEHQSSPDKHMAFRLVRYAIAAMQRHLQAGHDRLPLVIPMLFYHGQITPYPYSMSWLEEFSDPELARQLYAGHFPLVDVTVIPDDEIMQHRRMAILELLQKTCAPSRPVRTTGTTGHIIVGRIHY
;
A
#
# COMPACT_ATOMS: atom_id res chain seq x y z
N MET A 1 -13.00 11.84 -10.18
CA MET A 1 -13.43 10.87 -9.14
C MET A 1 -14.72 11.41 -8.53
N CYS A 2 -15.83 10.71 -8.70
CA CYS A 2 -17.11 11.09 -8.11
C CYS A 2 -17.21 10.42 -6.74
N SER A 3 -17.15 11.19 -5.66
CA SER A 3 -17.39 10.67 -4.32
C SER A 3 -18.87 10.81 -3.97
N TYR A 4 -19.46 9.72 -3.47
CA TYR A 4 -20.74 9.76 -2.77
C TYR A 4 -20.47 9.43 -1.30
N SER A 5 -21.22 10.02 -0.37
CA SER A 5 -21.19 9.60 1.04
C SER A 5 -22.51 8.91 1.35
N LEU A 6 -22.42 7.74 1.98
CA LEU A 6 -23.60 6.96 2.38
C LEU A 6 -23.52 6.73 3.89
N LYS A 7 -24.49 7.27 4.61
CA LYS A 7 -24.62 7.06 6.06
C LYS A 7 -25.20 5.66 6.29
N THR A 8 -24.44 4.78 6.94
CA THR A 8 -24.93 3.44 7.30
C THR A 8 -25.60 3.48 8.67
N GLY A 9 -26.65 2.69 8.89
CA GLY A 9 -27.56 2.83 10.03
C GLY A 9 -26.99 2.57 11.44
N LYS A 10 -25.69 2.35 11.59
CA LYS A 10 -25.03 2.17 12.90
C LYS A 10 -23.77 3.02 13.11
N ASP A 11 -23.17 3.55 12.04
CA ASP A 11 -21.97 4.40 12.10
C ASP A 11 -21.86 5.28 10.83
N ASP A 12 -21.25 6.46 11.00
CA ASP A 12 -20.85 7.33 9.89
C ASP A 12 -19.65 6.70 9.17
N GLY A 13 -19.93 6.07 8.02
CA GLY A 13 -18.93 5.47 7.15
C GLY A 13 -18.88 6.16 5.78
N TYR A 14 -17.74 6.11 5.12
CA TYR A 14 -17.55 6.68 3.78
C TYR A 14 -17.32 5.56 2.77
N VAL A 15 -18.06 5.59 1.65
CA VAL A 15 -17.91 4.66 0.53
C VAL A 15 -17.65 5.44 -0.74
N TYR A 16 -16.46 5.31 -1.32
CA TYR A 16 -16.08 6.01 -2.53
C TYR A 16 -16.14 5.08 -3.74
N ALA A 17 -16.84 5.51 -4.78
CA ALA A 17 -16.78 4.85 -6.09
C ALA A 17 -15.66 5.49 -6.93
N LEU A 18 -14.65 4.70 -7.28
CA LEU A 18 -13.64 5.11 -8.24
C LEU A 18 -14.02 4.53 -9.61
N ILE A 19 -14.41 5.40 -10.54
CA ILE A 19 -14.86 5.00 -11.87
C ILE A 19 -13.85 5.48 -12.91
N GLU A 20 -13.34 4.56 -13.71
CA GLU A 20 -12.48 4.83 -14.87
C GLU A 20 -13.19 4.36 -16.16
N HIS A 21 -13.09 5.16 -17.22
CA HIS A 21 -13.60 4.81 -18.55
C HIS A 21 -12.44 4.65 -19.54
N GLN A 22 -12.45 3.56 -20.32
CA GLN A 22 -11.41 3.31 -21.32
C GLN A 22 -11.94 2.63 -22.59
N SER A 23 -11.38 3.04 -23.73
CA SER A 23 -11.63 2.46 -25.06
C SER A 23 -10.50 1.56 -25.56
N SER A 24 -9.31 1.64 -24.96
CA SER A 24 -8.15 0.82 -25.29
C SER A 24 -7.72 0.01 -24.07
N PRO A 25 -7.39 -1.29 -24.22
CA PRO A 25 -7.02 -2.09 -23.07
C PRO A 25 -5.61 -1.69 -22.57
N ASP A 26 -5.45 -1.63 -21.26
CA ASP A 26 -4.21 -1.26 -20.56
C ASP A 26 -3.81 -2.40 -19.64
N LYS A 27 -2.60 -2.95 -19.86
CA LYS A 27 -2.12 -4.12 -19.13
C LYS A 27 -2.02 -3.90 -17.62
N HIS A 28 -1.77 -2.67 -17.18
CA HIS A 28 -1.53 -2.32 -15.78
C HIS A 28 -2.74 -1.60 -15.14
N MET A 29 -3.93 -1.82 -15.69
CA MET A 29 -5.14 -1.11 -15.24
C MET A 29 -5.54 -1.48 -13.82
N ALA A 30 -5.39 -2.73 -13.42
CA ALA A 30 -5.65 -3.16 -12.06
C ALA A 30 -4.75 -2.41 -11.06
N PHE A 31 -3.43 -2.37 -11.30
CA PHE A 31 -2.51 -1.60 -10.48
C PHE A 31 -2.84 -0.09 -10.43
N ARG A 32 -3.23 0.51 -11.56
CA ARG A 32 -3.66 1.92 -11.60
C ARG A 32 -4.87 2.20 -10.72
N LEU A 33 -5.88 1.33 -10.75
CA LEU A 33 -7.08 1.47 -9.94
C LEU A 33 -6.76 1.39 -8.44
N VAL A 34 -5.89 0.46 -8.04
CA VAL A 34 -5.45 0.35 -6.64
C VAL A 34 -4.70 1.60 -6.20
N ARG A 35 -3.78 2.12 -7.04
CA ARG A 35 -3.06 3.37 -6.76
C ARG A 35 -4.03 4.54 -6.54
N TYR A 36 -5.07 4.65 -7.36
CA TYR A 36 -6.09 5.68 -7.21
C TYR A 36 -6.94 5.49 -5.95
N ALA A 37 -7.27 4.24 -5.60
CA ALA A 37 -7.98 3.93 -4.37
C ALA A 37 -7.17 4.33 -3.12
N ILE A 38 -5.86 3.99 -3.09
CA ILE A 38 -4.94 4.38 -2.02
C ILE A 38 -4.81 5.91 -1.95
N ALA A 39 -4.69 6.60 -3.08
CA ALA A 39 -4.65 8.06 -3.09
C ALA A 39 -5.94 8.69 -2.54
N ALA A 40 -7.10 8.11 -2.83
CA ALA A 40 -8.38 8.57 -2.29
C ALA A 40 -8.48 8.34 -0.77
N MET A 41 -8.04 7.17 -0.30
CA MET A 41 -7.91 6.83 1.11
C MET A 41 -6.98 7.81 1.85
N GLN A 42 -5.82 8.13 1.25
CA GLN A 42 -4.87 9.09 1.83
C GLN A 42 -5.47 10.50 1.92
N ARG A 43 -6.14 10.97 0.86
CA ARG A 43 -6.84 12.27 0.87
C ARG A 43 -7.94 12.33 1.94
N HIS A 44 -8.63 11.22 2.17
CA HIS A 44 -9.64 11.13 3.22
C HIS A 44 -9.03 11.34 4.62
N LEU A 45 -7.90 10.69 4.91
CA LEU A 45 -7.19 10.93 6.18
C LEU A 45 -6.66 12.36 6.29
N GLN A 46 -6.13 12.91 5.19
CA GLN A 46 -5.65 14.31 5.15
C GLN A 46 -6.76 15.34 5.36
N ALA A 47 -8.02 14.99 5.09
CA ALA A 47 -9.19 15.83 5.37
C ALA A 47 -9.60 15.82 6.86
N GLY A 48 -8.88 15.09 7.72
CA GLY A 48 -9.13 15.05 9.16
C GLY A 48 -10.07 13.93 9.62
N HIS A 49 -10.29 12.92 8.77
CA HIS A 49 -11.04 11.73 9.14
C HIS A 49 -10.12 10.68 9.78
N ASP A 50 -10.59 10.02 10.84
CA ASP A 50 -9.77 9.07 11.63
C ASP A 50 -9.85 7.62 11.14
N ARG A 51 -10.72 7.33 10.17
CA ARG A 51 -10.93 5.98 9.61
C ARG A 51 -10.82 6.02 8.10
N LEU A 52 -10.35 4.92 7.50
CA LEU A 52 -10.30 4.79 6.04
C LEU A 52 -11.71 4.63 5.45
N PRO A 53 -11.98 5.22 4.26
CA PRO A 53 -13.19 4.96 3.51
C PRO A 53 -13.06 3.62 2.76
N LEU A 54 -14.19 2.94 2.53
CA LEU A 54 -14.23 1.85 1.57
C LEU A 54 -14.16 2.43 0.17
N VAL A 55 -13.20 2.03 -0.65
CA VAL A 55 -13.09 2.49 -2.05
C VAL A 55 -13.35 1.33 -2.99
N ILE A 56 -14.37 1.48 -3.85
CA ILE A 56 -14.78 0.48 -4.83
C ILE A 56 -14.26 0.92 -6.21
N PRO A 57 -13.18 0.32 -6.72
CA PRO A 57 -12.71 0.57 -8.08
C PRO A 57 -13.59 -0.13 -9.12
N MET A 58 -14.00 0.59 -10.14
CA MET A 58 -14.81 0.11 -11.26
C MET A 58 -14.22 0.60 -12.58
N LEU A 59 -14.05 -0.33 -13.53
CA LEU A 59 -13.59 -0.04 -14.89
C LEU A 59 -14.76 -0.22 -15.86
N PHE A 60 -15.08 0.84 -16.61
CA PHE A 60 -16.01 0.82 -17.72
C PHE A 60 -15.21 0.74 -19.02
N TYR A 61 -15.14 -0.47 -19.58
CA TYR A 61 -14.41 -0.73 -20.82
C TYR A 61 -15.36 -0.83 -22.02
N HIS A 62 -15.05 -0.09 -23.08
CA HIS A 62 -15.85 -0.06 -24.32
C HIS A 62 -14.95 -0.09 -25.57
N GLY A 63 -13.90 -0.91 -25.55
CA GLY A 63 -12.97 -1.04 -26.66
C GLY A 63 -13.35 -2.12 -27.68
N GLN A 64 -12.59 -2.14 -28.78
CA GLN A 64 -12.78 -3.09 -29.88
C GLN A 64 -12.33 -4.53 -29.53
N ILE A 65 -11.41 -4.69 -28.58
CA ILE A 65 -10.89 -5.99 -28.15
C ILE A 65 -11.79 -6.53 -27.03
N THR A 66 -12.58 -7.56 -27.32
CA THR A 66 -13.52 -8.14 -26.37
C THR A 66 -13.41 -9.67 -26.33
N PRO A 67 -13.44 -10.32 -25.15
CA PRO A 67 -13.51 -9.70 -23.82
C PRO A 67 -12.23 -8.93 -23.45
N TYR A 68 -12.29 -8.10 -22.39
CA TYR A 68 -11.12 -7.34 -21.93
C TYR A 68 -9.94 -8.30 -21.68
N PRO A 69 -8.76 -8.07 -22.29
CA PRO A 69 -7.73 -9.11 -22.41
C PRO A 69 -6.79 -9.24 -21.19
N TYR A 70 -6.89 -8.34 -20.20
CA TYR A 70 -5.98 -8.29 -19.05
C TYR A 70 -6.68 -8.57 -17.73
N SER A 71 -5.93 -9.06 -16.74
CA SER A 71 -6.48 -9.32 -15.41
C SER A 71 -6.86 -8.03 -14.69
N MET A 72 -7.96 -8.10 -13.94
CA MET A 72 -8.38 -7.04 -13.01
C MET A 72 -7.86 -7.27 -11.58
N SER A 73 -7.06 -8.32 -11.37
CA SER A 73 -6.34 -8.57 -10.13
C SER A 73 -4.91 -8.07 -10.25
N TRP A 74 -4.58 -6.96 -9.58
CA TRP A 74 -3.23 -6.38 -9.60
C TRP A 74 -2.16 -7.32 -9.00
N LEU A 75 -2.58 -8.28 -8.16
CA LEU A 75 -1.69 -9.29 -7.57
C LEU A 75 -1.20 -10.30 -8.62
N GLU A 76 -1.93 -10.49 -9.72
CA GLU A 76 -1.52 -11.37 -10.82
C GLU A 76 -0.44 -10.73 -11.71
N GLU A 77 -0.12 -9.45 -11.49
CA GLU A 77 0.96 -8.77 -12.22
C GLU A 77 2.37 -9.12 -11.67
N PHE A 78 2.44 -9.72 -10.47
CA PHE A 78 3.70 -10.20 -9.88
C PHE A 78 4.15 -11.52 -10.52
N SER A 79 5.46 -11.77 -10.54
CA SER A 79 5.99 -13.05 -11.06
C SER A 79 5.60 -14.26 -10.20
N ASP A 80 5.32 -14.04 -8.90
CA ASP A 80 4.70 -15.01 -8.00
C ASP A 80 3.45 -14.38 -7.34
N PRO A 81 2.25 -14.61 -7.90
CA PRO A 81 1.00 -14.07 -7.37
C PRO A 81 0.61 -14.61 -5.99
N GLU A 82 1.05 -15.81 -5.62
CA GLU A 82 0.72 -16.40 -4.32
C GLU A 82 1.50 -15.71 -3.20
N LEU A 83 2.80 -15.52 -3.41
CA LEU A 83 3.64 -14.75 -2.50
C LEU A 83 3.14 -13.31 -2.36
N ALA A 84 2.75 -12.68 -3.48
CA ALA A 84 2.18 -11.33 -3.44
C ALA A 84 0.89 -11.27 -2.61
N ARG A 85 0.01 -12.27 -2.73
CA ARG A 85 -1.21 -12.33 -1.91
C ARG A 85 -0.89 -12.48 -0.43
N GLN A 86 0.06 -13.33 -0.06
CA GLN A 86 0.49 -13.47 1.33
C GLN A 86 1.03 -12.16 1.90
N LEU A 87 1.83 -11.43 1.11
CA LEU A 87 2.46 -10.19 1.54
C LEU A 87 1.47 -9.02 1.66
N TYR A 88 0.54 -8.88 0.71
CA TYR A 88 -0.35 -7.72 0.63
C TYR A 88 -1.73 -7.94 1.24
N ALA A 89 -2.15 -9.18 1.48
CA ALA A 89 -3.40 -9.49 2.20
C ALA A 89 -3.17 -9.84 3.68
N GLY A 90 -1.93 -10.12 4.08
CA GLY A 90 -1.55 -10.43 5.45
C GLY A 90 -1.20 -9.20 6.29
N HIS A 91 -0.81 -9.46 7.54
CA HIS A 91 -0.19 -8.43 8.38
C HIS A 91 1.21 -8.11 7.87
N PHE A 92 1.56 -6.83 7.81
CA PHE A 92 2.93 -6.44 7.49
C PHE A 92 3.88 -6.92 8.59
N PRO A 93 5.08 -7.40 8.22
CA PRO A 93 6.09 -7.77 9.21
C PRO A 93 6.50 -6.53 10.00
N LEU A 94 6.34 -6.60 11.33
CA LEU A 94 6.82 -5.58 12.26
C LEU A 94 8.08 -6.12 12.94
N VAL A 95 9.20 -5.42 12.76
CA VAL A 95 10.41 -5.65 13.54
C VAL A 95 10.47 -4.55 14.60
N ASP A 96 10.14 -4.90 15.84
CA ASP A 96 10.23 -3.99 16.98
C ASP A 96 11.62 -4.11 17.62
N VAL A 97 12.52 -3.20 17.27
CA VAL A 97 13.89 -3.19 17.79
C VAL A 97 13.95 -2.81 19.28
N THR A 98 12.87 -2.24 19.84
CA THR A 98 12.85 -1.84 21.25
C THR A 98 12.79 -3.02 22.21
N VAL A 99 12.33 -4.17 21.72
CA VAL A 99 12.26 -5.42 22.51
C VAL A 99 13.46 -6.33 22.30
N ILE A 100 14.40 -5.96 21.43
CA ILE A 100 15.62 -6.74 21.17
C ILE A 100 16.72 -6.25 22.12
N PRO A 101 17.27 -7.11 23.00
CA PRO A 101 18.40 -6.74 23.86
C PRO A 101 19.62 -6.33 23.04
N ASP A 102 20.34 -5.28 23.45
CA ASP A 102 21.50 -4.76 22.73
C ASP A 102 22.58 -5.85 22.47
N ASP A 103 22.70 -6.84 23.36
CA ASP A 103 23.65 -7.96 23.24
C ASP A 103 23.28 -8.93 22.09
N GLU A 104 22.00 -9.13 21.80
CA GLU A 104 21.52 -10.00 20.71
C GLU A 104 21.63 -9.30 19.35
N ILE A 105 21.46 -7.98 19.32
CA ILE A 105 21.71 -7.14 18.14
C ILE A 105 23.17 -7.28 17.72
N MET A 106 24.12 -7.22 18.66
CA MET A 106 25.55 -7.29 18.36
C MET A 106 26.02 -8.65 17.84
N GLN A 107 25.32 -9.75 18.16
CA GLN A 107 25.66 -11.09 17.68
C GLN A 107 25.24 -11.34 16.23
N HIS A 108 24.17 -10.72 15.74
CA HIS A 108 23.68 -10.89 14.38
C HIS A 108 24.40 -9.97 13.38
N ARG A 109 25.68 -10.24 13.07
CA ARG A 109 26.59 -9.43 12.20
C ARG A 109 26.01 -8.87 10.89
N ARG A 110 24.93 -9.43 10.32
CA ARG A 110 24.27 -8.95 9.09
C ARG A 110 22.96 -8.16 9.32
N MET A 111 22.20 -8.50 10.37
CA MET A 111 20.99 -7.74 10.77
C MET A 111 21.36 -6.52 11.60
N ALA A 112 22.41 -6.63 12.42
CA ALA A 112 22.99 -5.54 13.21
C ALA A 112 23.35 -4.32 12.36
N ILE A 113 23.83 -4.51 11.13
CA ILE A 113 24.19 -3.40 10.24
C ILE A 113 22.93 -2.68 9.74
N LEU A 114 21.87 -3.42 9.38
CA LEU A 114 20.60 -2.83 8.94
C LEU A 114 19.89 -2.12 10.08
N GLU A 115 19.86 -2.72 11.27
CA GLU A 115 19.32 -2.10 12.49
C GLU A 115 20.16 -0.91 12.95
N LEU A 116 21.50 -0.99 12.92
CA LEU A 116 22.39 0.11 13.28
C LEU A 116 22.26 1.27 12.30
N LEU A 117 22.08 1.01 10.99
CA LEU A 117 21.79 2.04 9.99
C LEU A 117 20.43 2.72 10.26
N GLN A 118 19.41 1.95 10.65
CA GLN A 118 18.11 2.52 11.08
C GLN A 118 18.24 3.33 12.37
N LYS A 119 19.06 2.89 13.34
CA LYS A 119 19.26 3.55 14.64
C LYS A 119 20.17 4.79 14.56
N THR A 120 21.17 4.83 13.68
CA THR A 120 22.05 6.00 13.47
C THR A 120 21.42 7.12 12.65
N CYS A 121 20.40 6.83 11.85
CA CYS A 121 19.61 7.85 11.15
C CYS A 121 18.48 8.44 12.00
N ALA A 122 18.16 7.89 13.18
CA ALA A 122 17.26 8.52 14.13
C ALA A 122 18.01 9.64 14.89
N PRO A 123 17.69 10.94 14.66
CA PRO A 123 18.43 12.01 15.30
C PRO A 123 18.20 12.00 16.82
N SER A 124 19.30 12.04 17.57
CA SER A 124 19.35 12.15 19.05
C SER A 124 18.90 13.52 19.60
N ARG A 125 18.06 14.26 18.87
CA ARG A 125 17.40 15.49 19.31
C ARG A 125 16.01 15.60 18.68
N PRO A 126 15.01 16.16 19.39
CA PRO A 126 13.67 16.31 18.86
C PRO A 126 13.67 17.42 17.80
N VAL A 127 13.94 17.05 16.55
CA VAL A 127 13.56 17.86 15.40
C VAL A 127 12.11 17.51 15.10
N ARG A 128 11.22 18.50 15.16
CA ARG A 128 9.88 18.40 14.59
C ARG A 128 10.01 18.25 13.07
N THR A 129 10.14 17.02 12.59
CA THR A 129 9.90 16.65 11.19
C THR A 129 8.62 15.84 11.15
N THR A 130 7.54 16.50 10.75
CA THR A 130 6.33 15.87 10.24
C THR A 130 6.69 15.17 8.94
N GLY A 131 7.08 13.90 9.01
CA GLY A 131 7.44 13.11 7.84
C GLY A 131 8.14 11.83 8.26
N THR A 132 7.41 10.72 8.25
CA THR A 132 7.95 9.37 8.47
C THR A 132 9.06 9.11 7.46
N THR A 133 10.31 8.96 7.91
CA THR A 133 11.42 8.56 7.04
C THR A 133 11.25 7.09 6.68
N GLY A 134 10.68 6.81 5.51
CA GLY A 134 10.66 5.47 4.93
C GLY A 134 11.96 5.22 4.15
N HIS A 135 12.68 4.15 4.49
CA HIS A 135 13.80 3.66 3.69
C HIS A 135 13.32 2.50 2.81
N ILE A 136 13.58 2.57 1.50
CA ILE A 136 13.29 1.46 0.58
C ILE A 136 14.55 0.61 0.45
N ILE A 137 14.48 -0.63 0.94
CA ILE A 137 15.54 -1.62 0.71
C ILE A 137 15.24 -2.32 -0.62
N VAL A 138 16.09 -2.13 -1.61
CA VAL A 138 15.95 -2.79 -2.92
C VAL A 138 16.79 -4.06 -2.92
N GLY A 139 16.12 -5.22 -2.87
CA GLY A 139 16.73 -6.53 -3.05
C GLY A 139 16.20 -7.20 -4.32
N ARG A 140 17.07 -7.89 -5.06
CA ARG A 140 16.64 -8.71 -6.20
C ARG A 140 16.22 -10.07 -5.66
N ILE A 141 14.95 -10.43 -5.82
CA ILE A 141 14.44 -11.76 -5.46
C ILE A 141 14.77 -12.71 -6.61
N HIS A 142 15.50 -13.79 -6.32
CA HIS A 142 15.68 -14.92 -7.21
C HIS A 142 14.65 -15.99 -6.79
N TYR A 143 13.78 -16.40 -7.71
CA TYR A 143 12.85 -17.51 -7.52
C TYR A 143 13.56 -18.85 -7.61
#